data_AF-A0A4S3LJB3-F1
#
_entry.id   AF-A0A4S3LJB3-F1
#
_cell.length_a   1.000
_cell.length_b   1.000
_cell.length_c   1.000
_cell.angle_alpha   90.00
_cell.angle_beta   90.00
_cell.angle_gamma   90.00
#
_symmetry.space_group_name_H-M   'P 1'
#
loop_
_entity.id
_entity.type
_entity.pdbx_description
1 polymer ?
#
loop_
_entity_poly.entity_id
_entity_poly.type
_entity_poly.pdbx_seq_one_letter_code
_entity_poly.pdbx_strand_id
1 'polypeptide(L)' 'MPATSRLRSIATVSVPGTLPEKLKAIAAAGFDGVEIFEDDLLKNPVKPVAIRNL' A
#
# COMPACT_ATOMS: atom_id res chain seq x y z
N MET A 1 23.11 20.55 0.67
CA MET A 1 22.32 19.93 -0.41
C MET A 1 21.00 19.49 0.19
N PRO A 2 19.82 20.01 -0.21
CA PRO A 2 18.59 19.43 0.28
C PRO A 2 18.50 18.04 -0.37
N ALA A 3 18.43 16.98 0.43
CA ALA A 3 18.08 15.67 -0.08
C ALA A 3 16.68 15.82 -0.70
N THR A 4 16.55 15.60 -2.01
CA THR A 4 15.23 15.42 -2.61
C THR A 4 14.57 14.29 -1.85
N SER A 5 13.51 14.59 -1.10
CA SER A 5 12.71 13.59 -0.40
C SER A 5 12.22 12.60 -1.46
N ARG A 6 12.92 11.47 -1.61
CA ARG A 6 12.51 10.42 -2.55
C ARG A 6 11.27 9.79 -1.94
N LEU A 7 10.10 10.13 -2.48
CA LEU A 7 8.88 9.39 -2.23
C LEU A 7 9.08 7.97 -2.77
N ARG A 8 9.23 7.01 -1.86
CA ARG A 8 9.37 5.60 -2.19
C ARG A 8 7.99 4.99 -2.21
N SER A 9 7.58 4.49 -3.37
CA SER A 9 6.32 3.77 -3.54
C SER A 9 6.57 2.32 -3.96
N ILE A 10 5.60 1.46 -3.68
CA ILE A 10 5.57 0.06 -4.12
C ILE A 10 4.14 -0.36 -4.47
N ALA A 11 3.98 -1.21 -5.48
CA ALA A 11 2.70 -1.74 -5.88
C ALA A 11 2.26 -2.95 -5.04
N THR A 12 0.96 -3.06 -4.75
CA THR A 12 0.40 -4.17 -3.95
C THR A 12 0.60 -5.55 -4.60
N VAL A 13 0.80 -5.60 -5.92
CA VAL A 13 1.11 -6.85 -6.66
C VAL A 13 2.49 -7.42 -6.30
N SER A 14 3.40 -6.59 -5.77
CA SER A 14 4.76 -6.98 -5.40
C SER A 14 4.86 -7.56 -3.99
N VAL A 15 3.78 -7.56 -3.21
CA VAL A 15 3.74 -8.02 -1.81
C VAL A 15 2.72 -9.16 -1.69
N PRO A 16 3.01 -10.28 -1.03
CA PRO A 16 2.01 -11.33 -0.82
C PRO A 16 1.01 -10.98 0.30
N GLY A 17 -0.12 -11.68 0.34
CA GLY A 17 -1.11 -11.59 1.43
C GLY A 17 -2.37 -10.79 1.09
N THR A 18 -3.21 -10.55 2.10
CA THR A 18 -4.42 -9.73 1.99
C THR A 18 -4.08 -8.25 1.93
N LEU A 19 -4.98 -7.41 1.41
CA LEU A 19 -4.72 -5.97 1.30
C LEU A 19 -4.33 -5.30 2.64
N PRO A 20 -4.99 -5.57 3.78
CA PRO A 20 -4.56 -5.01 5.07
C PRO A 20 -3.16 -5.47 5.51
N GLU A 21 -2.79 -6.73 5.25
CA GLU A 21 -1.46 -7.25 5.56
C GLU A 21 -0.38 -6.61 4.68
N LYS A 22 -0.66 -6.48 3.38
CA LYS A 22 0.21 -5.78 2.42
C LYS A 22 0.48 -4.35 2.86
N LEU A 23 -0.55 -3.58 3.20
CA LEU A 23 -0.41 -2.18 3.63
C LEU A 23 0.46 -2.05 4.89
N LYS A 24 0.22 -2.92 5.89
CA LYS A 24 1.05 -2.96 7.10
C LYS A 24 2.51 -3.30 6.80
N ALA A 25 2.75 -4.28 5.92
CA ALA A 25 4.10 -4.67 5.52
C ALA A 25 4.83 -3.53 4.77
N ILE A 26 4.13 -2.83 3.87
CA ILE A 26 4.67 -1.71 3.09
C ILE A 26 5.05 -0.54 4.01
N ALA A 27 4.17 -0.20 4.97
CA ALA A 27 4.45 0.83 5.97
C ALA A 27 5.63 0.44 6.86
N ALA A 28 5.71 -0.82 7.32
CA ALA A 28 6.82 -1.32 8.12
C ALA A 28 8.16 -1.32 7.36
N ALA A 29 8.14 -1.51 6.04
CA ALA A 29 9.32 -1.39 5.18
C ALA A 29 9.73 0.07 4.90
N GLY A 30 8.95 1.05 5.37
CA GLY A 30 9.24 2.48 5.32
C GLY A 30 8.95 3.14 3.97
N PHE A 31 8.12 2.52 3.11
CA PHE A 31 7.65 3.19 1.91
C PHE A 31 6.71 4.35 2.28
N ASP A 32 6.79 5.42 1.52
CA ASP A 32 5.98 6.63 1.70
C ASP A 32 4.61 6.51 1.04
N GLY A 33 4.48 5.60 0.06
CA GLY A 33 3.27 5.41 -0.72
C GLY A 33 3.07 3.97 -1.20
N VAL A 34 1.85 3.69 -1.64
CA VAL A 34 1.46 2.40 -2.21
C VAL A 34 0.62 2.62 -3.46
N GLU A 35 0.87 1.81 -4.48
CA GLU A 35 0.06 1.76 -5.70
C GLU A 35 -0.88 0.55 -5.60
N ILE A 36 -2.18 0.81 -5.48
CA ILE A 36 -3.19 -0.24 -5.29
C ILE A 36 -3.59 -0.81 -6.65
N PHE A 37 -3.48 -2.13 -6.80
CA PHE A 37 -3.99 -2.85 -7.95
C PHE A 37 -5.49 -3.16 -7.81
N GLU A 38 -6.25 -3.13 -8.90
CA GLU A 38 -7.71 -3.29 -8.90
C GLU A 38 -8.17 -4.60 -8.23
N ASP A 39 -7.47 -5.70 -8.49
CA ASP A 39 -7.80 -7.02 -7.94
C ASP A 39 -7.76 -7.05 -6.40
N ASP A 40 -6.89 -6.25 -5.78
CA ASP A 40 -6.85 -6.11 -4.32
C ASP A 40 -8.08 -5.38 -3.77
N LEU A 41 -8.66 -4.44 -4.51
CA LEU A 41 -9.92 -3.80 -4.13
C LEU A 41 -11.11 -4.74 -4.31
N LEU A 42 -11.13 -5.51 -5.40
CA LEU A 42 -12.21 -6.45 -5.71
C LEU A 42 -12.27 -7.61 -4.71
N LYS A 43 -11.11 -8.09 -4.24
CA LYS A 43 -11.02 -9.20 -3.27
C LYS A 43 -11.18 -8.76 -1.83
N ASN A 44 -10.99 -7.47 -1.53
CA ASN A 44 -11.11 -6.95 -0.19
C ASN A 44 -12.60 -6.77 0.18
N PRO A 45 -13.08 -7.35 1.30
CA PRO A 45 -14.51 -7.28 1.68
C PRO A 45 -14.95 -5.89 2.16
N VAL A 46 -14.00 -4.97 2.35
CA VAL A 46 -14.22 -3.63 2.90
C VAL A 46 -14.24 -2.60 1.77
N LYS A 47 -15.16 -1.62 1.87
CA LYS A 47 -15.28 -0.53 0.90
C LYS A 47 -13.96 0.27 0.78
N PRO A 48 -13.60 0.76 -0.42
CA PRO A 48 -12.36 1.52 -0.63
C PRO A 48 -12.12 2.68 0.33
N VAL A 49 -13.18 3.38 0.74
CA VAL A 49 -13.09 4.48 1.71
C VAL A 49 -12.51 4.05 3.06
N ALA A 50 -12.78 2.82 3.51
CA ALA A 50 -12.28 2.33 4.79
C ALA A 50 -10.83 1.84 4.69
N ILE A 51 -10.32 1.57 3.49
CA ILE A 51 -8.91 1.22 3.25
C ILE A 51 -8.00 2.42 3.57
N ARG A 52 -8.49 3.64 3.37
CA ARG A 52 -7.73 4.88 3.68
C ARG A 52 -7.38 5.04 5.17
N ASN A 53 -8.10 4.35 6.05
CA ASN A 53 -7.92 4.42 7.50
C ASN A 53 -7.17 3.22 8.08
N LEU A 54 -6.64 2.33 7.23
CA LEU A 54 -5.80 1.19 7.62
C LEU A 54 -4.34 1.62 7.79
#